data_AF-A0A8B3GM95-F1
#
_entry.id   AF-A0A8B3GM95-F1
#
_cell.length_a   1.000
_cell.length_b   1.000
_cell.length_c   1.000
_cell.angle_alpha   90.00
_cell.angle_beta   90.00
_cell.angle_gamma   90.00
#
_symmetry.space_group_name_H-M   'P 1'
#
loop_
_entity.id
_entity.type
_entity.pdbx_description
1 polymer ?
#
loop_
_entity_poly.entity_id
_entity_poly.type
_entity_poly.pdbx_seq_one_letter_code
_entity_poly.pdbx_strand_id
1 'polypeptide(L)'
;MKKKTFIMICLTVIFGMVLGPLQSVAAAEATWPSGTYPAPATGSFTRLNGLFDRVSTDSSPIKSGTDEVGFELNADQASKVGSVWSKTPFVDLSKDKFTLDMQIYLGNKTGGADGLAFALAGTKPTKSGNGGASLGIWGLPEMSSGASSASVAATGTQNSFAVVVDKKNL
;
A
#
# COMPACT_ATOMS: atom_id res chain seq x y z
N MET A 1 -26.32 27.58 40.68
CA MET A 1 -26.42 27.10 39.29
C MET A 1 -25.05 27.25 38.62
N LYS A 2 -24.34 26.15 38.34
CA LYS A 2 -22.99 26.17 37.73
C LYS A 2 -23.14 26.25 36.21
N LYS A 3 -22.74 27.36 35.59
CA LYS A 3 -22.69 27.49 34.13
C LYS A 3 -21.51 26.65 33.62
N LYS A 4 -21.79 25.59 32.86
CA LYS A 4 -20.76 24.80 32.16
C LYS A 4 -20.52 25.47 30.81
N THR A 5 -19.39 26.15 30.67
CA THR A 5 -18.93 26.71 29.40
C THR A 5 -18.40 25.55 28.53
N PHE A 6 -19.06 25.27 27.42
CA PHE A 6 -18.54 24.39 26.36
C PHE A 6 -17.75 25.26 25.37
N ILE A 7 -16.46 24.98 25.21
CA ILE A 7 -15.62 25.57 24.16
C ILE A 7 -15.65 24.60 22.97
N MET A 8 -16.35 24.99 21.92
CA MET A 8 -16.41 24.29 20.63
C MET A 8 -15.37 24.93 19.71
N ILE A 9 -14.24 24.28 19.49
CA ILE A 9 -13.22 24.74 18.53
C ILE A 9 -13.66 24.29 17.14
N CYS A 10 -14.42 25.15 16.45
CA CYS A 10 -14.55 25.04 14.99
C CYS A 10 -13.26 25.53 14.36
N LEU A 11 -12.52 24.62 13.73
CA LEU A 11 -11.35 24.93 12.92
C LEU A 11 -11.82 25.57 11.59
N THR A 12 -12.12 26.86 11.60
CA THR A 12 -12.31 27.64 10.36
C THR A 12 -10.95 28.00 9.77
N VAL A 13 -10.55 27.27 8.73
CA VAL A 13 -9.41 27.64 7.89
C VAL A 13 -9.84 28.80 6.98
N ILE A 14 -9.41 30.02 7.29
CA ILE A 14 -9.59 31.18 6.43
C ILE A 14 -8.38 31.24 5.48
N PHE A 15 -8.52 30.71 4.26
CA PHE A 15 -7.63 31.06 3.16
C PHE A 15 -8.21 32.30 2.46
N GLY A 16 -7.71 33.47 2.86
CA GLY A 16 -7.88 34.69 2.09
C GLY A 16 -6.77 34.80 1.06
N MET A 17 -7.07 34.50 -0.21
CA MET A 17 -6.52 35.18 -1.39
C MET A 17 -7.27 34.73 -2.66
N VAL A 18 -7.96 35.70 -3.25
CA VAL A 18 -8.68 35.76 -4.53
C VAL A 18 -8.32 34.70 -5.57
N LEU A 19 -9.24 33.79 -5.89
CA LEU A 19 -9.30 33.03 -7.16
C LEU A 19 -10.73 32.48 -7.41
N GLY A 20 -11.66 33.35 -7.83
CA GLY A 20 -13.00 32.99 -8.34
C GLY A 20 -13.86 32.09 -7.44
N PRO A 21 -15.11 31.76 -7.82
CA PRO A 21 -15.70 30.53 -7.32
C PRO A 21 -14.86 29.40 -7.91
N LEU A 22 -13.85 28.93 -7.16
CA LEU A 22 -13.47 27.53 -7.25
C LEU A 22 -14.74 26.77 -6.94
N GLN A 23 -15.49 26.42 -7.98
CA GLN A 23 -16.45 25.34 -7.91
C GLN A 23 -15.61 24.20 -7.34
N SER A 24 -15.81 23.92 -6.05
CA SER A 24 -15.44 22.63 -5.49
C SER A 24 -16.26 21.66 -6.30
N VAL A 25 -15.70 21.19 -7.42
CA VAL A 25 -16.14 19.96 -8.02
C VAL A 25 -15.77 18.97 -6.92
N ALA A 26 -16.73 18.71 -6.02
CA ALA A 26 -16.72 17.53 -5.21
C ALA A 26 -16.79 16.41 -6.26
N ALA A 27 -15.61 16.07 -6.80
CA ALA A 27 -15.45 14.89 -7.59
C ALA A 27 -16.00 13.80 -6.67
N ALA A 28 -17.11 13.17 -7.09
CA ALA A 28 -17.79 12.18 -6.27
C ALA A 28 -16.71 11.30 -5.62
N GLU A 29 -16.72 11.22 -4.29
CA GLU A 29 -15.77 10.36 -3.60
C GLU A 29 -15.93 8.97 -4.21
N ALA A 30 -14.82 8.39 -4.68
CA ALA A 30 -14.87 7.09 -5.31
C ALA A 30 -15.46 6.12 -4.29
N THR A 31 -16.57 5.47 -4.64
CA THR A 31 -17.24 4.53 -3.74
C THR A 31 -16.51 3.19 -3.77
N TRP A 32 -16.52 2.44 -2.66
CA TRP A 32 -15.96 1.09 -2.69
C TRP A 32 -16.84 0.17 -3.58
N PRO A 33 -16.27 -0.62 -4.51
CA PRO A 33 -17.07 -1.54 -5.31
C PRO A 33 -17.69 -2.62 -4.41
N SER A 34 -18.98 -2.89 -4.60
CA SER A 34 -19.62 -4.06 -3.98
C SER A 34 -18.98 -5.34 -4.51
N GLY A 35 -18.58 -6.27 -3.65
CA GLY A 35 -18.02 -7.54 -4.12
C GLY A 35 -17.15 -8.28 -3.11
N THR A 36 -16.09 -8.91 -3.62
CA THR A 36 -15.22 -9.90 -2.97
C THR A 36 -14.44 -9.36 -1.77
N TYR A 37 -14.17 -8.05 -1.74
CA TYR A 37 -13.35 -7.44 -0.70
C TYR A 37 -14.22 -6.66 0.28
N PRO A 38 -13.98 -6.80 1.59
CA PRO A 38 -14.67 -5.98 2.58
C PRO A 38 -14.38 -4.51 2.28
N ALA A 39 -15.42 -3.68 2.35
CA ALA A 39 -15.23 -2.24 2.32
C ALA A 39 -14.29 -1.86 3.47
N PRO A 40 -13.25 -1.06 3.22
CA PRO A 40 -12.42 -0.57 4.29
C PRO A 40 -13.30 0.24 5.28
N ALA A 41 -12.97 0.20 6.56
CA ALA A 41 -13.69 0.89 7.63
C ALA A 41 -13.81 2.41 7.34
N THR A 42 -14.72 3.08 8.06
CA THR A 42 -15.07 4.51 7.88
C THR A 42 -13.84 5.41 7.63
N GLY A 43 -13.84 6.08 6.48
CA GLY A 43 -12.83 7.06 6.03
C GLY A 43 -13.03 7.37 4.54
N SER A 44 -12.58 8.54 4.06
CA SER A 44 -12.59 8.87 2.63
C SER A 44 -11.51 8.09 1.90
N PHE A 45 -11.87 7.45 0.78
CA PHE A 45 -10.91 6.76 -0.09
C PHE A 45 -10.11 7.77 -0.91
N THR A 46 -8.79 7.58 -0.99
CA THR A 46 -7.97 8.33 -1.93
C THR A 46 -7.91 7.57 -3.25
N ARG A 47 -8.23 8.24 -4.36
CA ARG A 47 -8.05 7.67 -5.70
C ARG A 47 -6.58 7.36 -5.93
N LEU A 48 -6.28 6.15 -6.39
CA LEU A 48 -4.91 5.66 -6.62
C LEU A 48 -4.47 5.77 -8.08
N ASN A 49 -5.34 6.28 -8.96
CA ASN A 49 -5.08 6.41 -10.40
C ASN A 49 -3.72 7.07 -10.68
N GLY A 50 -2.83 6.33 -11.32
CA GLY A 50 -1.52 6.83 -11.76
C GLY A 50 -0.48 7.03 -10.65
N LEU A 51 -0.80 6.70 -9.40
CA LEU A 51 0.15 6.80 -8.28
C LEU A 51 1.11 5.62 -8.20
N PHE A 52 0.65 4.43 -8.59
CA PHE A 52 1.43 3.19 -8.50
C PHE A 52 1.50 2.47 -9.84
N ASP A 53 2.67 1.88 -10.11
CA ASP A 53 2.88 0.90 -11.17
C ASP A 53 2.76 -0.51 -10.58
N ARG A 54 2.10 -1.41 -11.32
CA ARG A 54 2.14 -2.85 -11.04
C ARG A 54 3.43 -3.39 -11.63
N VAL A 55 4.33 -3.90 -10.79
CA VAL A 55 5.59 -4.54 -11.24
C VAL A 55 5.46 -6.06 -11.34
N SER A 56 4.24 -6.57 -11.12
CA SER A 56 3.83 -7.97 -11.27
C SER A 56 2.60 -8.06 -12.19
N THR A 57 2.45 -9.19 -12.88
CA THR A 57 1.22 -9.56 -13.59
C THR A 57 0.16 -10.17 -12.67
N ASP A 58 0.52 -10.56 -11.44
CA ASP A 58 -0.42 -11.13 -10.47
C ASP A 58 -1.23 -10.05 -9.73
N SER A 59 -0.80 -8.79 -9.78
CA SER A 59 -1.49 -7.68 -9.13
C SER A 59 -2.54 -7.06 -10.04
N SER A 60 -3.67 -6.67 -9.46
CA SER A 60 -4.79 -6.07 -10.16
C SER A 60 -5.33 -4.85 -9.38
N PRO A 61 -5.78 -3.78 -10.07
CA PRO A 61 -6.42 -2.66 -9.39
C PRO A 61 -7.86 -3.05 -9.01
N ILE A 62 -8.25 -2.69 -7.80
CA ILE A 62 -9.66 -2.70 -7.39
C ILE A 62 -10.27 -1.41 -7.93
N LYS A 63 -11.28 -1.54 -8.80
CA LYS A 63 -11.87 -0.40 -9.52
C LYS A 63 -13.27 -0.08 -9.02
N SER A 64 -13.58 1.22 -8.96
CA SER A 64 -14.94 1.74 -8.85
C SER A 64 -15.21 2.68 -10.02
N GLY A 65 -16.01 2.21 -10.99
CA GLY A 65 -16.12 2.89 -12.28
C GLY A 65 -14.76 3.00 -12.96
N THR A 66 -14.31 4.23 -13.20
CA THR A 66 -13.00 4.55 -13.81
C THR A 66 -11.88 4.74 -12.80
N ASP A 67 -12.21 4.83 -11.51
CA ASP A 67 -11.25 5.11 -10.45
C ASP A 67 -10.62 3.82 -9.92
N GLU A 68 -9.32 3.85 -9.66
CA GLU A 68 -8.61 2.81 -8.91
C GLU A 68 -8.67 3.18 -7.43
N VAL A 69 -9.24 2.30 -6.61
CA VAL A 69 -9.53 2.56 -5.17
C VAL A 69 -8.77 1.63 -4.23
N GLY A 70 -8.03 0.67 -4.77
CA GLY A 70 -7.22 -0.27 -4.04
C GLY A 70 -6.43 -1.19 -4.98
N PHE A 71 -5.66 -2.10 -4.41
CA PHE A 71 -4.95 -3.12 -5.17
C PHE A 71 -5.17 -4.50 -4.54
N GLU A 72 -5.54 -5.47 -5.36
CA GLU A 72 -5.32 -6.87 -5.06
C GLU A 72 -3.88 -7.18 -5.49
N LEU A 73 -3.00 -7.53 -4.54
CA LEU A 73 -1.62 -7.85 -4.89
C LEU A 73 -1.55 -9.21 -5.58
N ASN A 74 -2.29 -10.19 -5.09
CA ASN A 74 -2.35 -11.53 -5.64
C ASN A 74 -3.73 -12.14 -5.44
N ALA A 75 -4.18 -12.89 -6.45
CA ALA A 75 -5.36 -13.73 -6.31
C ALA A 75 -5.11 -14.86 -5.31
N ASP A 76 -6.19 -15.37 -4.71
CA ASP A 76 -6.21 -16.51 -3.81
C ASP A 76 -5.93 -17.83 -4.55
N GLN A 77 -4.66 -18.00 -4.97
CA GLN A 77 -4.12 -19.13 -5.71
C GLN A 77 -2.68 -19.40 -5.25
N ALA A 78 -2.24 -20.64 -5.41
CA ALA A 78 -0.86 -21.02 -5.11
C ALA A 78 0.14 -20.31 -6.03
N SER A 79 1.35 -20.07 -5.52
CA SER A 79 2.50 -19.56 -6.27
C SER A 79 2.28 -18.18 -6.93
N LYS A 80 1.56 -17.29 -6.23
CA LYS A 80 1.31 -15.91 -6.68
C LYS A 80 2.14 -14.90 -5.91
N VAL A 81 2.77 -13.98 -6.63
CA VAL A 81 3.59 -12.92 -6.03
C VAL A 81 3.24 -11.58 -6.64
N GLY A 82 2.49 -10.81 -5.85
CA GLY A 82 2.05 -9.48 -6.17
C GLY A 82 3.02 -8.39 -5.76
N SER A 83 3.04 -7.28 -6.50
CA SER A 83 3.66 -6.05 -6.02
C SER A 83 3.23 -4.83 -6.84
N VAL A 84 3.06 -3.73 -6.12
CA VAL A 84 2.85 -2.39 -6.67
C VAL A 84 3.88 -1.45 -6.06
N TRP A 85 4.38 -0.51 -6.86
CA TRP A 85 5.38 0.46 -6.44
C TRP A 85 5.00 1.84 -6.90
N SER A 86 5.37 2.87 -6.14
CA SER A 86 5.13 4.27 -6.50
C SER A 86 5.66 4.56 -7.90
N LYS A 87 4.84 5.16 -8.77
CA LYS A 87 5.25 5.52 -10.13
C LYS A 87 6.42 6.50 -10.12
N THR A 88 6.32 7.49 -9.24
CA THR A 88 7.35 8.49 -8.93
C THR A 88 7.69 8.45 -7.44
N PRO A 89 8.94 8.72 -7.03
CA PRO A 89 9.29 8.84 -5.62
C PRO A 89 8.44 9.92 -4.94
N PHE A 90 7.80 9.58 -3.82
CA PHE A 90 7.01 10.53 -3.02
C PHE A 90 7.35 10.51 -1.52
N VAL A 91 8.22 9.59 -1.08
CA VAL A 91 8.75 9.57 0.30
C VAL A 91 10.13 10.23 0.28
N ASP A 92 10.28 11.31 1.05
CA ASP A 92 11.54 12.02 1.24
C ASP A 92 12.04 11.78 2.68
N LEU A 93 13.08 10.96 2.81
CA LEU A 93 13.68 10.61 4.10
C LEU A 93 14.53 11.75 4.70
N SER A 94 14.76 12.85 3.98
CA SER A 94 15.37 14.07 4.56
C SER A 94 14.38 14.88 5.40
N LYS A 95 13.08 14.55 5.33
CA LYS A 95 12.04 15.19 6.14
C LYS A 95 11.86 14.44 7.45
N ASP A 96 11.44 15.19 8.48
CA ASP A 96 11.32 14.68 9.84
C ASP A 96 10.33 13.51 9.99
N LYS A 97 9.30 13.44 9.14
CA LYS A 97 8.29 12.38 9.18
C LYS A 97 7.55 12.19 7.87
N PHE A 98 7.09 10.97 7.65
CA PHE A 98 6.02 10.64 6.72
C PHE A 98 5.03 9.71 7.44
N THR A 99 3.78 9.70 6.99
CA THR A 99 2.74 8.79 7.52
C THR A 99 2.08 8.10 6.35
N LEU A 100 1.88 6.79 6.49
CA LEU A 100 1.07 5.99 5.60
C LEU A 100 -0.04 5.36 6.41
N ASP A 101 -1.28 5.64 6.02
CA ASP A 101 -2.47 5.01 6.54
C ASP A 101 -3.01 4.08 5.45
N MET A 102 -3.04 2.78 5.75
CA MET A 102 -3.39 1.74 4.80
C MET A 102 -4.29 0.73 5.49
N GLN A 103 -5.41 0.41 4.84
CA GLN A 103 -6.26 -0.69 5.24
C GLN A 103 -5.89 -1.94 4.45
N ILE A 104 -5.67 -3.05 5.15
CA ILE A 104 -5.12 -4.29 4.59
C ILE A 104 -6.10 -5.43 4.81
N TYR A 105 -6.37 -6.20 3.75
CA TYR A 105 -7.15 -7.43 3.81
C TYR A 105 -6.27 -8.62 3.44
N LEU A 106 -5.99 -9.50 4.41
CA LEU A 106 -5.08 -10.66 4.28
C LEU A 106 -5.81 -11.96 3.88
N GLY A 107 -6.99 -11.83 3.30
CA GLY A 107 -7.86 -12.96 2.96
C GLY A 107 -8.57 -13.59 4.16
N ASN A 108 -9.48 -14.52 3.87
CA ASN A 108 -10.39 -15.15 4.84
C ASN A 108 -10.14 -16.66 5.05
N LYS A 109 -9.11 -17.24 4.42
CA LYS A 109 -8.78 -18.67 4.56
C LYS A 109 -7.95 -18.96 5.81
N THR A 110 -8.32 -20.04 6.49
CA THR A 110 -7.50 -20.71 7.50
C THR A 110 -6.26 -21.30 6.82
N GLY A 111 -5.06 -20.96 7.31
CA GLY A 111 -3.80 -21.39 6.68
C GLY A 111 -3.38 -20.60 5.44
N GLY A 112 -3.99 -19.42 5.20
CA GLY A 112 -3.51 -18.52 4.14
C GLY A 112 -2.06 -18.09 4.39
N ALA A 113 -1.28 -17.99 3.32
CA ALA A 113 0.14 -17.67 3.32
C ALA A 113 0.46 -16.86 2.02
N ASP A 114 1.59 -16.19 1.90
CA ASP A 114 2.70 -16.11 2.86
C ASP A 114 2.63 -14.84 3.73
N GLY A 115 2.16 -13.72 3.18
CA GLY A 115 2.02 -12.47 3.93
C GLY A 115 2.04 -11.23 3.04
N LEU A 116 2.37 -10.10 3.64
CA LEU A 116 2.52 -8.80 2.98
C LEU A 116 3.80 -8.11 3.45
N ALA A 117 4.46 -7.39 2.54
CA ALA A 117 5.51 -6.45 2.89
C ALA A 117 5.14 -5.03 2.43
N PHE A 118 5.30 -4.06 3.32
CA PHE A 118 5.44 -2.66 2.97
C PHE A 118 6.94 -2.35 2.89
N ALA A 119 7.40 -1.75 1.79
CA ALA A 119 8.81 -1.48 1.59
C ALA A 119 9.08 -0.05 1.09
N LEU A 120 10.18 0.51 1.61
CA LEU A 120 10.87 1.65 1.03
C LEU A 120 12.13 1.12 0.38
N ALA A 121 12.45 1.58 -0.83
CA ALA A 121 13.70 1.23 -1.50
C ALA A 121 14.28 2.46 -2.19
N GLY A 122 15.62 2.52 -2.24
CA GLY A 122 16.33 3.58 -2.96
C GLY A 122 16.07 3.58 -4.47
N THR A 123 15.58 2.47 -5.03
CA THR A 123 15.23 2.37 -6.45
C THR A 123 14.01 1.45 -6.62
N LYS A 124 13.05 1.87 -7.45
CA LYS A 124 11.89 1.06 -7.81
C LYS A 124 12.32 -0.22 -8.54
N PRO A 125 11.95 -1.42 -8.06
CA PRO A 125 12.19 -2.66 -8.78
C PRO A 125 11.47 -2.70 -10.13
N THR A 126 12.04 -3.42 -11.10
CA THR A 126 11.45 -3.61 -12.43
C THR A 126 10.64 -4.89 -12.57
N LYS A 127 10.66 -5.74 -11.53
CA LYS A 127 9.99 -7.04 -11.48
C LYS A 127 9.47 -7.27 -10.07
N SER A 128 8.51 -8.18 -9.92
CA SER A 128 8.18 -8.73 -8.61
C SER A 128 9.41 -9.36 -7.95
N GLY A 129 9.46 -9.25 -6.63
CA GLY A 129 10.43 -10.00 -5.84
C GLY A 129 10.01 -11.46 -5.68
N ASN A 130 10.67 -12.14 -4.76
CA ASN A 130 10.55 -13.58 -4.60
C ASN A 130 9.38 -13.96 -3.67
N GLY A 131 8.70 -15.07 -3.96
CA GLY A 131 7.58 -15.55 -3.14
C GLY A 131 8.02 -16.30 -1.87
N GLY A 132 7.05 -16.93 -1.19
CA GLY A 132 7.33 -17.73 0.00
C GLY A 132 7.80 -16.88 1.17
N ALA A 133 8.76 -17.43 1.93
CA ALA A 133 9.41 -16.77 3.07
C ALA A 133 10.14 -15.47 2.69
N SER A 134 10.33 -15.19 1.40
CA SER A 134 10.95 -13.95 0.95
C SER A 134 9.99 -12.75 0.96
N LEU A 135 8.67 -12.99 1.03
CA LEU A 135 7.62 -11.96 1.12
C LEU A 135 7.71 -10.85 0.05
N GLY A 136 8.26 -11.17 -1.12
CA GLY A 136 8.46 -10.23 -2.22
C GLY A 136 9.60 -9.23 -2.04
N ILE A 137 10.33 -9.25 -0.92
CA ILE A 137 11.36 -8.25 -0.59
C ILE A 137 12.73 -8.87 -0.31
N TRP A 138 12.78 -10.00 0.39
CA TRP A 138 14.05 -10.62 0.77
C TRP A 138 14.66 -11.46 -0.36
N GLY A 139 15.95 -11.71 -0.22
CA GLY A 139 16.67 -12.61 -1.13
C GLY A 139 16.18 -14.04 -0.99
N LEU A 140 16.27 -14.82 -2.07
CA LEU A 140 15.87 -16.23 -2.09
C LEU A 140 16.88 -17.07 -1.29
N PRO A 141 16.47 -17.67 -0.16
CA PRO A 141 17.35 -18.56 0.58
C PRO A 141 17.53 -19.92 -0.12
N GLU A 142 16.64 -20.30 -1.05
CA GLU A 142 16.69 -21.56 -1.81
C GLU A 142 17.73 -21.55 -2.95
N MET A 143 18.71 -20.65 -2.93
CA MET A 143 19.85 -20.80 -3.83
C MET A 143 20.58 -22.11 -3.52
N SER A 144 20.92 -22.85 -4.58
CA SER A 144 21.63 -24.13 -4.57
C SER A 144 22.71 -24.20 -3.49
N SER A 145 22.84 -25.36 -2.84
CA SER A 145 23.84 -25.63 -1.79
C SER A 145 25.20 -24.97 -2.10
N GLY A 146 25.64 -24.05 -1.24
CA GLY A 146 26.89 -23.31 -1.42
C GLY A 146 26.73 -21.84 -1.80
N ALA A 147 25.51 -21.31 -1.90
CA ALA A 147 25.29 -19.89 -2.10
C ALA A 147 25.83 -19.06 -0.93
N SER A 148 26.61 -18.03 -1.25
CA SER A 148 27.07 -17.06 -0.26
C SER A 148 25.90 -16.21 0.25
N SER A 149 26.02 -15.69 1.48
CA SER A 149 25.06 -14.70 2.00
C SER A 149 24.95 -13.47 1.08
N ALA A 150 26.06 -13.06 0.46
CA ALA A 150 26.08 -11.96 -0.49
C ALA A 150 25.25 -12.25 -1.76
N SER A 151 25.34 -13.46 -2.31
CA SER A 151 24.55 -13.84 -3.49
C SER A 151 23.06 -13.95 -3.17
N VAL A 152 22.70 -14.47 -1.98
CA VAL A 152 21.31 -14.46 -1.52
C VAL A 152 20.82 -13.03 -1.38
N ALA A 153 21.55 -12.18 -0.64
CA ALA A 153 21.19 -10.78 -0.44
C ALA A 153 20.99 -10.03 -1.77
N ALA A 154 21.84 -10.30 -2.78
CA ALA A 154 21.75 -9.66 -4.10
C ALA A 154 20.45 -9.94 -4.87
N THR A 155 19.68 -10.96 -4.49
CA THR A 155 18.36 -11.26 -5.10
C THR A 155 17.18 -10.62 -4.39
N GLY A 156 17.42 -10.00 -3.25
CA GLY A 156 16.42 -9.19 -2.56
C GLY A 156 16.35 -7.77 -3.11
N THR A 157 15.37 -7.02 -2.65
CA THR A 157 15.27 -5.58 -2.93
C THR A 157 16.40 -4.84 -2.22
N GLN A 158 17.36 -4.33 -3.00
CA GLN A 158 18.53 -3.64 -2.46
C GLN A 158 18.18 -2.29 -1.84
N ASN A 159 18.98 -1.87 -0.86
CA ASN A 159 18.87 -0.56 -0.20
C ASN A 159 17.44 -0.27 0.27
N SER A 160 16.85 -1.25 0.96
CA SER A 160 15.46 -1.23 1.35
C SER A 160 15.27 -1.34 2.86
N PHE A 161 14.14 -0.80 3.30
CA PHE A 161 13.56 -1.00 4.61
C PHE A 161 12.17 -1.58 4.41
N ALA A 162 11.79 -2.58 5.22
CA ALA A 162 10.48 -3.19 5.11
C ALA A 162 9.83 -3.45 6.46
N VAL A 163 8.51 -3.28 6.49
CA VAL A 163 7.62 -3.76 7.55
C VAL A 163 6.83 -4.92 6.96
N VAL A 164 6.87 -6.07 7.63
CA VAL A 164 6.24 -7.29 7.14
C VAL A 164 5.11 -7.75 8.05
N VAL A 165 4.06 -8.27 7.43
CA VAL A 165 3.00 -9.03 8.10
C VAL A 165 3.10 -10.45 7.57
N ASP A 166 3.70 -11.32 8.37
CA ASP A 166 3.86 -12.74 8.06
C ASP A 166 2.68 -13.54 8.60
N LYS A 167 2.01 -14.31 7.74
CA LYS A 167 0.86 -15.13 8.12
C LYS A 167 1.25 -16.60 8.30
N LYS A 168 2.47 -16.98 7.92
CA LYS A 168 2.97 -18.35 7.98
C LYS A 168 3.89 -18.51 9.19
N ASN A 169 3.38 -19.12 10.25
CA ASN A 169 4.24 -19.57 11.34
C ASN A 169 5.12 -20.72 10.83
N LEU A 170 6.44 -20.59 11.02
CA LEU A 170 7.42 -21.65 10.79
C LEU A 170 7.31 -22.75 11.85
#